data_AF-A0A2A2T4S2-F1
#
_entry.id   AF-A0A2A2T4S2-F1
#
_cell.length_a   1.000
_cell.length_b   1.000
_cell.length_c   1.000
_cell.angle_alpha   90.00
_cell.angle_beta   90.00
_cell.angle_gamma   90.00
#
_symmetry.space_group_name_H-M   'P 1'
#
loop_
_entity.id
_entity.type
_entity.pdbx_description
1 polymer ?
#
loop_
_entity_poly.entity_id
_entity_poly.type
_entity_poly.pdbx_seq_one_letter_code
_entity_poly.pdbx_strand_id
1 'polypeptide(L)'
;MSAKNGFGLTPPQDLFARQVAGGLPLAQAYVRAYPKAAAWKAESVRVKSSELASNVNVAKRIQMLQAQAADRAVVSAERLVREIARLAFSDPRKLVDAQGKMLALHELDDDTAAALASVEIDEYGKVKYKLWDKGPAQERLAKFLGLYEKDNRQKTDPLVELTRAMLGGVVGAKGIDLGDAGAD
;
A
#
# COMPACT_ATOMS: atom_id res chain seq x y z
N MET A 1 8.08 35.57 20.57
CA MET A 1 7.49 34.89 19.40
C MET A 1 8.60 34.15 18.68
N SER A 2 8.43 32.86 18.38
CA SER A 2 9.47 32.08 17.69
C SER A 2 9.60 32.57 16.25
N ALA A 3 10.84 32.75 15.76
CA ALA A 3 11.09 33.25 14.42
C ALA A 3 10.52 32.31 13.36
N LYS A 4 9.86 32.87 12.35
CA LYS A 4 9.37 32.11 11.21
C LYS A 4 10.54 31.71 10.31
N ASN A 5 10.49 30.52 9.72
CA ASN A 5 11.47 30.08 8.73
C ASN A 5 11.26 30.80 7.37
N GLY A 6 12.11 30.50 6.39
CA GLY A 6 12.00 31.06 5.03
C GLY A 6 10.70 30.76 4.28
N PHE A 7 9.80 29.94 4.86
CA PHE A 7 8.47 29.63 4.35
C PHE A 7 7.35 30.34 5.13
N GLY A 8 7.69 31.25 6.05
CA GLY A 8 6.71 31.95 6.88
C GLY A 8 6.07 31.06 7.97
N LEU A 9 6.63 29.88 8.23
CA LEU A 9 6.14 28.91 9.20
C LEU A 9 6.89 29.02 10.52
N THR A 10 6.17 28.87 11.62
CA THR A 10 6.82 28.72 12.94
C THR A 10 7.48 27.34 13.05
N PRO A 11 8.48 27.15 13.93
CA PRO A 11 9.15 25.86 14.06
C PRO A 11 8.21 24.67 14.34
N PRO A 12 7.16 24.80 15.19
CA PRO A 12 6.16 23.74 15.35
C PRO A 12 5.37 23.43 14.06
N GLN A 13 5.04 24.45 13.26
CA GLN A 13 4.32 24.25 12.00
C GLN A 13 5.18 23.56 10.93
N ASP A 14 6.47 23.92 10.84
CA ASP A 14 7.40 23.22 9.95
C ASP A 14 7.63 21.77 10.41
N LEU A 15 7.74 21.53 11.73
CA LEU A 15 7.82 20.18 12.28
C LEU A 15 6.58 19.35 11.95
N PHE A 16 5.38 19.93 12.12
CA PHE A 16 4.13 19.31 11.72
C PHE A 16 4.15 18.92 10.23
N ALA A 17 4.51 19.86 9.36
CA ALA A 17 4.58 19.63 7.92
C ALA A 17 5.54 18.49 7.56
N ARG A 18 6.70 18.40 8.21
CA ARG A 18 7.67 17.31 8.00
C ARG A 18 7.12 15.95 8.43
N GLN A 19 6.44 15.88 9.58
CA GLN A 19 5.87 14.62 10.08
C GLN A 19 4.75 14.12 9.16
N VAL A 20 3.87 15.02 8.70
CA VAL A 20 2.80 14.68 7.75
C VAL A 20 3.38 14.24 6.40
N ALA A 21 4.38 14.96 5.87
CA ALA A 21 5.05 14.57 4.64
C ALA A 21 5.74 13.20 4.75
N GLY A 22 6.21 12.83 5.95
CA GLY A 22 6.76 11.51 6.25
C GLY A 22 5.72 10.40 6.45
N GLY A 23 4.42 10.69 6.26
CA GLY A 23 3.33 9.71 6.30
C GLY A 23 2.62 9.55 7.64
N LEU A 24 2.90 10.39 8.64
CA LEU A 24 2.15 10.33 9.90
C LEU A 24 0.73 10.87 9.74
N PRO A 25 -0.27 10.25 10.39
CA PRO A 25 -1.62 10.81 10.49
C PRO A 25 -1.61 12.21 11.12
N LEU A 26 -2.49 13.11 10.66
CA LEU A 26 -2.52 14.52 11.07
C LEU A 26 -2.56 14.71 12.60
N ALA A 27 -3.42 13.97 13.30
CA ALA A 27 -3.54 14.09 14.75
C ALA A 27 -2.23 13.71 15.48
N GLN A 28 -1.55 12.65 15.02
CA GLN A 28 -0.29 12.20 15.61
C GLN A 28 0.86 13.17 15.29
N ALA A 29 0.92 13.67 14.05
CA ALA A 29 1.87 14.70 13.66
C ALA A 29 1.68 15.99 14.48
N TYR A 30 0.42 16.35 14.77
CA TYR A 30 0.10 17.53 15.58
C TYR A 30 0.55 17.40 17.02
N VAL A 31 0.32 16.26 17.67
CA VAL A 31 0.79 16.02 19.05
C VAL A 31 2.32 16.07 19.14
N ARG A 32 3.02 15.54 18.13
CA ARG A 32 4.50 15.64 18.07
C ARG A 32 5.00 17.06 17.89
N ALA A 33 4.30 17.85 17.06
CA ALA A 33 4.64 19.25 16.82
C ALA A 33 4.28 20.17 18.00
N TYR A 34 3.21 19.84 18.72
CA TYR A 34 2.67 20.61 19.84
C TYR A 34 2.48 19.69 21.06
N PRO A 35 3.54 19.42 21.85
CA PRO A 35 3.48 18.44 22.94
C PRO A 35 2.37 18.69 23.98
N LYS A 36 1.98 19.95 24.19
CA LYS A 36 0.85 20.31 25.08
C LYS A 36 -0.48 19.70 24.63
N ALA A 37 -0.64 19.43 23.34
CA ALA A 37 -1.84 18.81 22.78
C ALA A 37 -1.99 17.33 23.16
N ALA A 38 -0.95 16.68 23.68
CA ALA A 38 -1.04 15.31 24.19
C ALA A 38 -2.06 15.18 25.35
N ALA A 39 -2.26 16.26 26.11
CA ALA A 39 -3.23 16.32 27.21
C ALA A 39 -4.64 16.74 26.76
N TRP A 40 -4.85 17.02 25.48
CA TRP A 40 -6.15 17.47 24.96
C TRP A 40 -7.06 16.28 24.63
N LYS A 41 -8.36 16.55 24.52
CA LYS A 41 -9.33 15.58 24.00
C LYS A 41 -8.98 15.23 22.54
N ALA A 42 -9.11 13.96 22.17
CA ALA A 42 -8.78 13.47 20.83
C ALA A 42 -9.51 14.24 19.71
N GLU A 43 -10.78 14.58 19.92
CA GLU A 43 -11.55 15.36 18.93
C GLU A 43 -10.97 16.76 18.71
N SER A 44 -10.54 17.42 19.78
CA SER A 44 -9.90 18.74 19.70
C SER A 44 -8.59 18.68 18.90
N VAL A 45 -7.79 17.62 19.10
CA VAL A 45 -6.56 17.38 18.32
C VAL A 45 -6.90 17.15 16.86
N ARG A 46 -7.92 16.33 16.56
CA ARG A 46 -8.35 16.04 15.19
C ARG A 46 -8.75 17.32 14.45
N VAL A 47 -9.63 18.13 15.06
CA VAL A 47 -10.08 19.41 14.48
C VAL A 47 -8.89 20.35 14.25
N LYS A 48 -8.04 20.56 15.27
CA LYS A 48 -6.91 21.50 15.17
C LYS A 48 -5.84 21.04 14.18
N SER A 49 -5.59 19.73 14.09
CA SER A 49 -4.66 19.18 13.11
C SER A 49 -5.17 19.34 11.68
N SER A 50 -6.48 19.18 11.44
CA SER A 50 -7.10 19.40 10.13
C SER A 50 -7.10 20.88 9.73
N GLU A 51 -7.42 21.77 10.67
CA GLU A 51 -7.35 23.23 10.47
C GLU A 51 -5.92 23.67 10.10
N LEU A 52 -4.91 23.15 10.82
CA LEU A 52 -3.51 23.47 10.54
C LEU A 52 -3.05 22.92 9.19
N ALA A 53 -3.47 21.71 8.82
CA ALA A 53 -3.17 21.12 7.51
C ALA A 53 -3.80 21.92 6.36
N SER A 54 -4.93 22.59 6.61
CA SER A 54 -5.64 23.44 5.63
C SER A 54 -5.00 24.82 5.46
N ASN A 55 -4.05 25.20 6.32
CA ASN A 55 -3.31 26.46 6.17
C ASN A 55 -2.46 26.43 4.90
N VAL A 56 -2.62 27.44 4.03
CA VAL A 56 -1.98 27.49 2.70
C VAL A 56 -0.45 27.29 2.77
N ASN A 57 0.23 27.92 3.74
CA ASN A 57 1.69 27.81 3.87
C ASN A 57 2.12 26.40 4.33
N VAL A 58 1.35 25.79 5.23
CA VAL A 58 1.60 24.44 5.74
C VAL A 58 1.34 23.41 4.64
N ALA A 59 0.20 23.51 3.96
CA ALA A 59 -0.16 22.64 2.83
C ALA A 59 0.90 22.68 1.73
N LYS A 60 1.33 23.88 1.33
CA LYS A 60 2.40 24.07 0.32
C LYS A 60 3.71 23.42 0.77
N ARG A 61 4.08 23.55 2.05
CA ARG A 61 5.28 22.92 2.60
C ARG A 61 5.20 21.41 2.61
N ILE A 62 4.05 20.82 2.96
CA ILE A 62 3.81 19.37 2.91
C ILE A 62 3.98 18.87 1.47
N GLN A 63 3.30 19.50 0.51
CA GLN A 63 3.38 19.13 -0.91
C GLN A 63 4.81 19.20 -1.44
N MET A 64 5.55 20.27 -1.11
CA MET A 64 6.93 20.41 -1.55
C MET A 64 7.84 19.31 -0.97
N LEU A 65 7.66 18.95 0.30
CA LEU A 65 8.43 17.87 0.93
C LEU A 65 8.07 16.51 0.33
N GLN A 66 6.79 16.26 0.02
CA GLN A 66 6.34 15.04 -0.64
C GLN A 66 6.89 14.93 -2.07
N ALA A 67 6.89 16.02 -2.84
CA ALA A 67 7.49 16.06 -4.18
C ALA A 67 9.00 15.78 -4.11
N GLN A 68 9.73 16.44 -3.20
CA GLN A 68 11.16 16.17 -3.01
C GLN A 68 11.45 14.73 -2.58
N ALA A 69 10.57 14.14 -1.75
CA ALA A 69 10.71 12.74 -1.35
C ALA A 69 10.41 11.79 -2.52
N ALA A 70 9.40 12.10 -3.34
CA ALA A 70 9.08 11.35 -4.55
C ALA A 70 10.21 11.41 -5.58
N ASP A 71 10.80 12.59 -5.81
CA ASP A 71 11.93 12.79 -6.72
C ASP A 71 13.18 12.01 -6.26
N ARG A 72 13.40 11.89 -4.94
CA ARG A 72 14.52 11.13 -4.38
C ARG A 72 14.24 9.63 -4.23
N ALA A 73 12.98 9.22 -4.26
CA ALA A 73 12.62 7.82 -4.16
C ALA A 73 12.98 7.14 -5.48
N VAL A 74 14.13 6.46 -5.49
CA VAL A 74 14.56 5.60 -6.62
C VAL A 74 13.48 4.56 -6.95
N VAL A 75 12.67 4.15 -5.97
CA VAL A 75 11.53 3.25 -6.13
C VAL A 75 10.28 3.92 -5.57
N SER A 76 9.42 4.47 -6.45
CA SER A 76 8.05 4.85 -6.10
C SER A 76 7.13 3.63 -6.14
N ALA A 77 5.98 3.68 -5.44
CA ALA A 77 5.00 2.60 -5.49
C ALA A 77 4.50 2.34 -6.93
N GLU A 78 4.28 3.39 -7.70
CA GLU A 78 3.89 3.32 -9.11
C GLU A 78 4.97 2.64 -9.97
N ARG A 79 6.25 2.99 -9.75
CA ARG A 79 7.38 2.36 -10.44
C ARG A 79 7.46 0.88 -10.07
N LEU A 80 7.33 0.54 -8.79
CA LEU A 80 7.34 -0.85 -8.33
C LEU A 80 6.22 -1.67 -8.97
N VAL A 81 4.99 -1.15 -8.98
CA VAL A 81 3.83 -1.81 -9.60
C VAL A 81 4.07 -2.01 -11.10
N ARG A 82 4.63 -1.01 -11.80
CA ARG A 82 5.00 -1.11 -13.22
C ARG A 82 6.02 -2.21 -13.47
N GLU A 83 7.08 -2.30 -12.67
CA GLU A 83 8.07 -3.37 -12.82
C GLU A 83 7.46 -4.75 -12.57
N ILE A 84 6.65 -4.92 -11.53
CA ILE A 84 5.97 -6.20 -11.27
C ILE A 84 5.04 -6.57 -12.42
N ALA A 85 4.35 -5.59 -13.03
CA ALA A 85 3.50 -5.80 -14.20
C ALA A 85 4.28 -6.31 -15.42
N ARG A 86 5.47 -5.76 -15.69
CA ARG A 86 6.35 -6.24 -16.77
C ARG A 86 6.69 -7.71 -16.62
N LEU A 87 7.00 -8.16 -15.41
CA LEU A 87 7.25 -9.57 -15.13
C LEU A 87 5.98 -10.41 -15.30
N ALA A 88 4.87 -9.97 -14.70
CA ALA A 88 3.59 -10.70 -14.68
C ALA A 88 2.96 -10.90 -16.06
N PHE A 89 3.15 -9.93 -16.97
CA PHE A 89 2.58 -9.91 -18.31
C PHE A 89 3.64 -10.04 -19.42
N SER A 90 4.83 -10.53 -19.07
CA SER A 90 5.90 -10.80 -20.03
C SER A 90 5.42 -11.72 -21.17
N ASP A 91 5.79 -11.43 -22.42
CA ASP A 91 5.41 -12.23 -23.59
C ASP A 91 6.66 -12.83 -24.25
N PRO A 92 6.88 -14.15 -24.19
CA PRO A 92 8.05 -14.77 -24.81
C PRO A 92 8.07 -14.65 -26.34
N ARG A 93 6.93 -14.38 -26.99
CA ARG A 93 6.88 -14.17 -28.45
C ARG A 93 7.63 -12.92 -28.88
N LYS A 94 7.80 -11.95 -27.97
CA LYS A 94 8.58 -10.74 -28.21
C LYS A 94 10.09 -10.95 -28.14
N LEU A 95 10.56 -12.16 -27.79
CA LEU A 95 11.99 -12.49 -27.79
C LEU A 95 12.48 -13.00 -29.14
N VAL A 96 11.58 -13.20 -30.11
CA VAL A 96 11.88 -13.73 -31.44
C VAL A 96 11.45 -12.75 -32.53
N ASP A 97 12.21 -12.71 -33.62
CA ASP A 97 11.85 -11.97 -34.83
C ASP A 97 10.82 -12.72 -35.69
N ALA A 98 10.39 -12.10 -36.79
CA ALA A 98 9.43 -12.69 -37.72
C ALA A 98 9.96 -13.96 -38.42
N GLN A 99 11.26 -14.18 -38.39
CA GLN A 99 11.99 -15.30 -38.98
C GLN A 99 12.24 -16.42 -37.95
N GLY A 100 11.82 -16.22 -36.69
CA GLY A 100 11.97 -17.19 -35.60
C GLY A 100 13.35 -17.19 -34.93
N LYS A 101 14.20 -16.21 -35.22
CA LYS A 101 15.50 -16.03 -34.57
C LYS A 101 15.35 -15.19 -33.30
N MET A 102 16.12 -15.53 -32.27
CA MET A 102 16.16 -14.74 -31.03
C MET A 102 16.69 -13.33 -31.31
N LEU A 103 15.96 -12.32 -30.83
CA LEU A 103 16.38 -10.92 -30.91
C LEU A 103 17.63 -10.67 -30.06
N ALA A 104 18.49 -9.75 -30.48
CA ALA A 104 19.62 -9.33 -29.68
C ALA A 104 19.18 -8.45 -28.50
N LEU A 105 20.00 -8.36 -27.44
CA LEU A 105 19.63 -7.65 -26.20
C LEU A 105 19.27 -6.17 -26.44
N HIS A 106 19.89 -5.53 -27.44
CA HIS A 106 19.65 -4.13 -27.79
C HIS A 106 18.40 -3.92 -28.66
N GLU A 107 17.81 -5.00 -29.19
CA GLU A 107 16.59 -4.97 -30.02
C GLU A 107 15.34 -5.27 -29.18
N LEU A 108 15.51 -5.69 -27.92
CA LEU A 108 14.39 -5.95 -27.02
C LEU A 108 13.74 -4.65 -26.56
N ASP A 109 12.40 -4.66 -26.50
CA ASP A 109 11.66 -3.57 -25.87
C ASP A 109 11.89 -3.55 -24.35
N ASP A 110 11.80 -2.36 -23.74
CA ASP A 110 12.06 -2.15 -22.32
C ASP A 110 11.27 -3.09 -21.40
N ASP A 111 10.02 -3.43 -21.77
CA ASP A 111 9.17 -4.29 -20.95
C ASP A 111 9.63 -5.75 -21.00
N THR A 112 10.01 -6.24 -22.20
CA THR A 112 10.57 -7.58 -22.37
C THR A 112 11.95 -7.71 -21.73
N ALA A 113 12.81 -6.69 -21.88
CA ALA A 113 14.12 -6.66 -21.26
C ALA A 113 14.04 -6.69 -19.73
N ALA A 114 13.10 -5.96 -19.12
CA ALA A 114 12.87 -5.95 -17.68
C ALA A 114 12.39 -7.31 -17.11
N ALA A 115 11.79 -8.16 -17.94
CA ALA A 115 11.32 -9.48 -17.54
C ALA A 115 12.40 -10.59 -17.63
N LEU A 116 13.60 -10.28 -18.11
CA LEU A 116 14.71 -11.23 -18.20
C LEU A 116 15.29 -11.54 -16.82
N ALA A 117 15.45 -12.83 -16.54
CA ALA A 117 16.13 -13.37 -15.37
C ALA A 117 17.59 -13.72 -15.66
N SER A 118 17.92 -14.16 -16.88
CA SER A 118 19.28 -14.47 -17.30
C SER A 118 19.45 -14.34 -18.81
N VAL A 119 20.64 -13.93 -19.22
CA VAL A 119 21.07 -13.87 -20.62
C VAL A 119 22.36 -14.69 -20.75
N GLU A 120 22.31 -15.78 -21.48
CA GLU A 120 23.47 -16.61 -21.82
C GLU A 120 23.83 -16.36 -23.28
N ILE A 121 25.10 -16.05 -23.56
CA ILE A 121 25.64 -15.87 -24.92
C ILE A 121 26.73 -16.93 -25.13
N ASP A 122 26.51 -17.85 -26.06
CA ASP A 122 27.47 -18.89 -26.39
C ASP A 122 28.62 -18.34 -27.26
N GLU A 123 29.74 -19.08 -27.35
CA GLU A 123 30.90 -18.76 -28.21
C GLU A 123 30.53 -18.58 -29.71
N TYR A 124 29.40 -19.16 -30.14
CA TYR A 124 28.86 -19.03 -31.49
C TYR A 124 27.88 -17.85 -31.65
N GLY A 125 27.73 -17.00 -30.64
CA GLY A 125 26.82 -15.85 -30.66
C GLY A 125 25.33 -16.22 -30.51
N LYS A 126 25.01 -17.44 -30.10
CA LYS A 126 23.64 -17.86 -29.83
C LYS A 126 23.20 -17.33 -28.48
N VAL A 127 22.11 -16.57 -28.46
CA VAL A 127 21.56 -15.99 -27.23
C VAL A 127 20.45 -16.87 -26.68
N LYS A 128 20.51 -17.15 -25.38
CA LYS A 128 19.50 -17.88 -24.64
C LYS A 128 18.97 -17.02 -23.51
N TYR A 129 17.68 -16.71 -23.58
CA TYR A 129 16.98 -15.91 -22.58
C TYR A 129 16.24 -16.80 -21.60
N LYS A 130 16.33 -16.46 -20.33
CA LYS A 130 15.48 -17.00 -19.26
C LYS A 130 14.62 -15.86 -18.73
N LEU A 131 13.30 -16.05 -18.69
CA LEU A 131 12.37 -15.10 -18.07
C LEU A 131 12.17 -15.43 -16.58
N TRP A 132 11.76 -14.42 -15.80
CA TRP A 132 11.28 -14.63 -14.45
C TRP A 132 9.97 -15.43 -14.44
N ASP A 133 9.69 -16.11 -13.31
CA ASP A 133 8.40 -16.75 -13.09
C ASP A 133 7.30 -15.69 -12.95
N LYS A 134 6.23 -15.84 -13.74
CA LYS A 134 5.06 -14.94 -13.72
C LYS A 134 4.20 -15.12 -12.48
N GLY A 135 4.13 -16.33 -11.91
CA GLY A 135 3.22 -16.66 -10.82
C GLY A 135 3.37 -15.73 -9.61
N PRO A 136 4.59 -15.58 -9.04
CA PRO A 136 4.82 -14.68 -7.91
C PRO A 136 4.55 -13.20 -8.23
N ALA A 137 4.75 -12.77 -9.48
CA ALA A 137 4.48 -11.40 -9.90
C ALA A 137 2.95 -11.14 -9.97
N GLN A 138 2.20 -12.06 -10.55
CA GLN A 138 0.74 -12.00 -10.62
C GLN A 138 0.09 -12.04 -9.24
N GLU A 139 0.59 -12.87 -8.32
CA GLU A 139 0.08 -12.94 -6.95
C GLU A 139 0.29 -11.61 -6.20
N ARG A 140 1.48 -10.98 -6.36
CA ARG A 140 1.77 -9.67 -5.77
C ARG A 140 0.86 -8.57 -6.31
N LEU A 141 0.57 -8.58 -7.62
CA LEU A 141 -0.39 -7.64 -8.22
C LEU A 141 -1.82 -7.91 -7.75
N ALA A 142 -2.24 -9.16 -7.66
CA ALA A 142 -3.56 -9.53 -7.17
C ALA A 142 -3.77 -9.10 -5.71
N LYS A 143 -2.72 -9.21 -4.87
CA LYS A 143 -2.72 -8.66 -3.51
C LYS A 143 -2.81 -7.13 -3.50
N PHE A 144 -2.05 -6.46 -4.35
CA PHE A 144 -2.09 -4.99 -4.46
C PHE A 144 -3.47 -4.47 -4.92
N LEU A 145 -4.13 -5.18 -5.83
CA LEU A 145 -5.46 -4.85 -6.35
C LEU A 145 -6.61 -5.28 -5.40
N GLY A 146 -6.31 -5.93 -4.28
CA GLY A 146 -7.33 -6.40 -3.34
C GLY A 146 -8.19 -7.54 -3.86
N LEU A 147 -7.74 -8.31 -4.88
CA LEU A 147 -8.53 -9.42 -5.44
C LEU A 147 -8.80 -10.53 -4.41
N TYR A 148 -7.96 -10.65 -3.38
CA TYR A 148 -8.14 -11.59 -2.27
C TYR A 148 -9.03 -11.06 -1.12
N GLU A 149 -9.61 -9.87 -1.22
CA GLU A 149 -10.43 -9.31 -0.14
C GLU A 149 -11.66 -10.16 0.19
N LYS A 150 -12.29 -10.81 -0.81
CA LYS A 150 -13.43 -11.69 -0.58
C LYS A 150 -13.03 -12.97 0.16
N ASP A 151 -11.88 -13.54 -0.16
CA ASP A 151 -11.31 -14.72 0.53
C ASP A 151 -10.87 -14.37 1.96
N ASN A 152 -10.31 -13.16 2.15
CA ASN A 152 -9.93 -12.66 3.47
C ASN A 152 -11.14 -12.42 4.39
N ARG A 153 -12.30 -12.04 3.84
CA ARG A 153 -13.55 -11.91 4.61
C ARG A 153 -14.18 -13.25 4.98
N GLN A 154 -13.92 -14.30 4.21
CA GLN A 154 -14.41 -15.66 4.49
C GLN A 154 -13.58 -16.41 5.52
N LYS A 155 -12.29 -16.06 5.68
CA LYS A 155 -11.51 -16.49 6.83
C LYS A 155 -12.03 -15.76 8.07
N THR A 156 -12.99 -16.37 8.75
CA THR A 156 -13.47 -15.98 10.07
C THR A 156 -12.27 -15.65 10.96
N ASP A 157 -12.30 -14.47 11.57
CA ASP A 157 -11.27 -14.03 12.49
C ASP A 157 -11.14 -15.10 13.60
N PRO A 158 -9.95 -15.70 13.83
CA PRO A 158 -9.76 -16.71 14.88
C PRO A 158 -10.19 -16.20 16.25
N LEU A 159 -10.12 -14.89 16.46
CA LEU A 159 -10.60 -14.20 17.66
C LEU A 159 -12.13 -14.13 17.74
N VAL A 160 -12.82 -14.03 16.61
CA VAL A 160 -14.29 -14.10 16.53
C VAL A 160 -14.76 -15.54 16.80
N GLU A 161 -14.03 -16.53 16.32
CA GLU A 161 -14.31 -17.93 16.60
C GLU A 161 -14.02 -18.29 18.07
N LEU A 162 -12.90 -17.82 18.62
CA LEU A 162 -12.55 -17.98 20.04
C LEU A 162 -13.55 -17.25 20.96
N THR A 163 -13.99 -16.03 20.62
CA THR A 163 -15.01 -15.31 21.40
C THR A 163 -16.37 -15.99 21.32
N ARG A 164 -16.75 -16.53 20.16
CA ARG A 164 -17.98 -17.32 20.03
C ARG A 164 -17.90 -18.63 20.82
N ALA A 165 -16.74 -19.28 20.88
CA ALA A 165 -16.50 -20.48 21.71
C ALA A 165 -16.50 -20.16 23.22
N MET A 166 -15.95 -19.01 23.62
CA MET A 166 -15.94 -18.55 25.02
C MET A 166 -17.32 -18.08 25.50
N LEU A 167 -18.11 -17.43 24.63
CA LEU A 167 -19.43 -16.88 24.97
C LEU A 167 -20.59 -17.89 24.77
N GLY A 168 -20.40 -18.90 23.91
CA GLY A 168 -21.41 -19.94 23.63
C GLY A 168 -21.56 -21.02 24.70
N GLY A 169 -20.75 -20.97 25.78
CA GLY A 169 -20.78 -21.96 26.86
C GLY A 169 -21.89 -21.78 27.91
N VAL A 170 -22.73 -20.74 27.81
CA VAL A 170 -23.81 -20.49 28.79
C VAL A 170 -25.11 -20.08 28.08
N VAL A 171 -25.85 -21.03 27.51
CA VAL A 171 -27.31 -20.94 27.43
C VAL A 171 -27.92 -22.34 27.62
N GLY A 172 -27.97 -22.78 28.87
CA GLY A 172 -29.02 -23.68 29.34
C GLY A 172 -30.13 -22.82 29.93
N ALA A 173 -31.12 -22.44 29.11
CA ALA A 173 -32.37 -21.85 29.60
C ALA A 173 -33.52 -22.48 28.82
N LYS A 174 -34.13 -23.48 29.46
CA LYS A 174 -35.31 -24.20 29.00
C LYS A 174 -36.54 -23.33 29.27
N GLY A 175 -37.37 -23.10 28.26
CA GLY A 175 -38.76 -22.65 28.43
C GLY A 175 -39.20 -21.57 27.45
N ILE A 176 -40.04 -21.95 26.48
CA ILE A 176 -41.48 -21.62 26.37
C ILE A 176 -41.89 -21.98 24.93
N ASP A 177 -42.72 -23.01 24.78
CA ASP A 177 -43.61 -23.13 23.62
C ASP A 177 -45.00 -23.49 24.14
N LEU A 178 -45.86 -22.47 24.15
CA LEU A 178 -47.31 -22.59 24.22
C LEU A 178 -47.77 -22.78 22.77
N GLY A 179 -48.02 -24.03 22.38
CA GLY A 179 -48.63 -24.42 21.12
C GLY A 179 -49.98 -25.07 21.39
N ASP A 180 -51.02 -24.35 21.00
CA ASP A 180 -52.45 -24.60 21.21
C ASP A 180 -52.95 -25.93 20.65
N ALA A 181 -54.09 -26.34 21.20
CA ALA A 181 -54.79 -27.59 21.05
C ALA A 181 -55.37 -27.83 19.64
N GLY A 182 -55.43 -29.12 19.29
CA GLY A 182 -56.22 -29.66 18.20
C GLY A 182 -56.36 -31.17 18.38
N ALA A 183 -57.21 -31.57 19.33
CA ALA A 183 -57.69 -32.93 19.49
C ALA A 183 -58.96 -33.12 18.64
N ASP A 184 -59.12 -34.35 18.14
CA ASP A 184 -60.38 -34.95 17.69
C ASP A 184 -61.53 -34.76 18.69
#